data_AF-A0A5J5AE71-F1
#
_entry.id   AF-A0A5J5AE71-F1
#
_cell.length_a   1.000
_cell.length_b   1.000
_cell.length_c   1.000
_cell.angle_alpha   90.00
_cell.angle_beta   90.00
_cell.angle_gamma   90.00
#
_symmetry.space_group_name_H-M   'P 1'
#
loop_
_entity.id
_entity.type
_entity.pdbx_description
1 polymer ?
#
loop_
_entity_poly.entity_id
_entity_poly.type
_entity_poly.pdbx_seq_one_letter_code
_entity_poly.pdbx_strand_id
1 'polypeptide(L)'
;MTEVSLKLHKFFDIEISNLDELMGCMPRVEKLYMNNWTLKILAAGGIPKRLATPANLVKFLGLHFINFDDVAQISCALCLIRSFLNLQELELYAYAHDDAEMEPVLNFSGKQDCADCTLDQLRKVKIEGIEGSSAELEFIKHLLACSPLLELMLVRSEHYIDKDAELRICKELMRFSRASPKAEIVYCN
;
A
#
# COMPACT_ATOMS: atom_id res chain seq x y z
N MET A 1 7.40 -22.00 -15.42
CA MET A 1 7.22 -20.61 -15.89
C MET A 1 8.09 -19.74 -15.01
N THR A 2 9.03 -19.01 -15.61
CA THR A 2 9.93 -18.09 -14.92
C THR A 2 9.13 -16.87 -14.48
N GLU A 3 9.03 -16.66 -13.17
CA GLU A 3 8.37 -15.49 -12.58
C GLU A 3 9.16 -14.22 -12.94
N VAL A 4 8.50 -13.21 -13.51
CA VAL A 4 9.15 -11.96 -13.96
C VAL A 4 8.98 -10.91 -12.87
N SER A 5 10.10 -10.48 -12.29
CA SER A 5 10.14 -9.42 -11.27
C SER A 5 10.79 -8.15 -11.80
N LEU A 6 10.23 -6.99 -11.49
CA LEU A 6 10.82 -5.68 -11.75
C LEU A 6 11.05 -4.94 -10.43
N LYS A 7 12.27 -4.43 -10.24
CA LYS A 7 12.67 -3.66 -9.06
C LYS A 7 13.11 -2.26 -9.50
N LEU A 8 12.36 -1.24 -9.14
CA LEU A 8 12.64 0.16 -9.48
C LEU A 8 13.48 0.87 -8.38
N HIS A 9 14.21 0.11 -7.56
CA HIS A 9 15.01 0.65 -6.45
C HIS A 9 16.39 1.18 -6.84
N LYS A 10 16.85 0.96 -8.07
CA LYS A 10 18.19 1.35 -8.52
C LYS A 10 18.08 2.32 -9.69
N PHE A 11 18.76 3.46 -9.52
CA PHE A 11 18.95 4.50 -10.51
C PHE A 11 19.34 3.93 -11.91
N PHE A 12 18.53 4.28 -12.92
CA PHE A 12 18.71 4.21 -14.38
C PHE A 12 18.99 2.82 -14.99
N ASP A 13 18.12 2.28 -15.86
CA ASP A 13 18.06 2.66 -17.29
C ASP A 13 16.66 2.98 -17.84
N ILE A 14 15.62 3.05 -17.00
CA ILE A 14 14.26 3.40 -17.46
C ILE A 14 13.84 4.71 -16.78
N GLU A 15 13.84 5.80 -17.53
CA GLU A 15 13.26 7.09 -17.13
C GLU A 15 11.73 6.98 -17.14
N ILE A 16 11.16 6.36 -16.10
CA ILE A 16 9.72 6.32 -15.90
C ILE A 16 9.33 7.58 -15.14
N SER A 17 8.60 8.48 -15.80
CA SER A 17 8.23 9.78 -15.24
C SER A 17 6.80 9.83 -14.68
N ASN A 18 5.95 8.89 -15.10
CA ASN A 18 4.54 8.83 -14.72
C ASN A 18 4.01 7.39 -14.75
N LEU A 19 2.80 7.21 -14.23
CA LEU A 19 2.18 5.89 -14.12
C LEU A 19 1.78 5.29 -15.47
N ASP A 20 1.46 6.08 -16.49
CA ASP A 20 1.09 5.56 -17.81
C ASP A 20 2.31 4.93 -18.52
N GLU A 21 3.47 5.59 -18.44
CA GLU A 21 4.74 5.05 -18.93
C GLU A 21 5.12 3.75 -18.21
N LEU A 22 4.95 3.72 -16.89
CA LEU A 22 5.20 2.53 -16.08
C LEU A 22 4.41 1.32 -16.61
N MET A 23 3.12 1.51 -16.90
CA MET A 23 2.27 0.43 -17.39
C MET A 23 2.68 -0.06 -18.78
N GLY A 24 3.15 0.83 -19.65
CA GLY A 24 3.66 0.46 -20.98
C GLY A 24 4.87 -0.48 -20.94
N CYS A 25 5.71 -0.37 -19.90
CA CYS A 25 6.93 -1.15 -19.77
C CYS A 25 6.74 -2.57 -19.19
N MET A 26 5.54 -2.92 -18.69
CA MET A 26 5.35 -4.08 -17.82
C MET A 26 4.25 -5.08 -18.24
N PRO A 27 4.10 -5.46 -19.52
CA PRO A 27 3.00 -6.36 -19.93
C PRO A 27 3.08 -7.78 -19.35
N ARG A 28 4.23 -8.18 -18.79
CA ARG A 28 4.47 -9.53 -18.26
C ARG A 28 4.97 -9.58 -16.81
N VAL A 29 5.08 -8.44 -16.14
CA VAL A 29 5.62 -8.39 -14.77
C VAL A 29 4.59 -8.97 -13.80
N GLU A 30 5.03 -9.92 -12.97
CA GLU A 30 4.21 -10.52 -11.91
C GLU A 30 4.54 -9.97 -10.53
N LYS A 31 5.79 -9.54 -10.30
CA LYS A 31 6.24 -8.93 -9.04
C LYS A 31 6.85 -7.57 -9.29
N LEU A 32 6.31 -6.54 -8.65
CA LEU A 32 6.78 -5.16 -8.79
C LEU A 32 7.24 -4.63 -7.46
N TYR A 33 8.43 -4.02 -7.44
CA TYR A 33 8.95 -3.36 -6.25
C TYR A 33 9.34 -1.91 -6.53
N MET A 34 8.95 -1.01 -5.62
CA MET A 34 9.23 0.42 -5.69
C MET A 34 9.61 0.96 -4.31
N ASN A 35 10.32 2.09 -4.30
CA ASN A 35 10.54 2.88 -3.08
C ASN A 35 9.76 4.20 -3.12
N ASN A 36 9.75 4.90 -2.00
CA ASN A 36 9.21 6.26 -1.87
C ASN A 36 9.65 7.24 -2.95
N TRP A 37 10.93 7.24 -3.34
CA TRP A 37 11.45 8.14 -4.37
C TRP A 37 10.78 7.88 -5.73
N THR A 38 10.62 6.61 -6.09
CA THR A 38 9.90 6.21 -7.31
C THR A 38 8.45 6.66 -7.26
N LEU A 39 7.77 6.48 -6.14
CA LEU A 39 6.38 6.94 -5.97
C LEU A 39 6.26 8.46 -6.10
N LYS A 40 7.22 9.23 -5.59
CA LYS A 40 7.25 10.69 -5.75
C LYS A 40 7.39 11.11 -7.21
N ILE A 41 8.29 10.47 -7.96
CA ILE A 41 8.46 10.74 -9.40
C ILE A 41 7.14 10.45 -10.13
N LEU A 42 6.58 9.26 -9.92
CA LEU A 42 5.32 8.85 -10.56
C LEU A 42 4.16 9.78 -10.21
N ALA A 43 4.07 10.22 -8.95
CA ALA A 43 3.06 11.17 -8.49
C ALA A 43 3.21 12.55 -9.14
N ALA A 44 4.45 13.03 -9.36
CA ALA A 44 4.71 14.31 -10.02
C ALA A 44 4.25 14.33 -11.48
N GLY A 45 4.22 13.16 -12.15
CA GLY A 45 3.63 12.98 -13.48
C GLY A 45 2.10 13.05 -13.52
N GLY A 46 1.44 13.21 -12.37
CA GLY A 46 -0.01 13.19 -12.24
C GLY A 46 -0.53 11.81 -11.84
N ILE A 47 -1.46 11.78 -10.87
CA ILE A 47 -2.06 10.54 -10.37
C ILE A 47 -3.45 10.39 -10.99
N PRO A 48 -3.65 9.46 -11.94
CA PRO A 48 -4.98 9.19 -12.46
C PRO A 48 -5.81 8.47 -11.38
N LYS A 49 -7.14 8.61 -11.44
CA LYS A 49 -8.03 7.85 -10.54
C LYS A 49 -7.88 6.33 -10.71
N ARG A 50 -7.58 5.89 -11.93
CA ARG A 50 -7.35 4.50 -12.32
C ARG A 50 -6.47 4.45 -13.57
N LEU A 51 -5.54 3.52 -13.64
CA LEU A 51 -4.68 3.34 -14.81
C LEU A 51 -5.47 2.75 -15.98
N ALA A 52 -5.18 3.22 -17.20
CA ALA A 52 -5.95 2.90 -18.40
C ALA A 52 -5.82 1.43 -18.87
N THR A 53 -4.90 0.65 -18.29
CA THR A 53 -4.55 -0.69 -18.78
C THR A 53 -5.01 -1.80 -17.82
N PRO A 54 -6.05 -2.59 -18.19
CA PRO A 54 -6.56 -3.69 -17.38
C PRO A 54 -5.72 -4.98 -17.43
N ALA A 55 -4.69 -5.04 -18.29
CA ALA A 55 -3.92 -6.25 -18.57
C ALA A 55 -2.54 -6.28 -17.87
N ASN A 56 -2.48 -5.96 -16.59
CA ASN A 56 -1.27 -6.21 -15.80
C ASN A 56 -1.36 -7.59 -15.12
N LEU A 57 -0.24 -8.31 -15.11
CA LEU A 57 -0.11 -9.63 -14.48
C LEU A 57 0.43 -9.53 -13.05
N VAL A 58 0.53 -8.31 -12.50
CA VAL A 58 1.12 -8.05 -11.19
C VAL A 58 0.28 -8.73 -10.12
N LYS A 59 0.88 -9.72 -9.46
CA LYS A 59 0.32 -10.46 -8.33
C LYS A 59 0.96 -10.04 -7.02
N PHE A 60 2.14 -9.44 -7.07
CA PHE A 60 2.85 -8.96 -5.89
C PHE A 60 3.29 -7.51 -6.08
N LEU A 61 3.00 -6.67 -5.10
CA LEU A 61 3.49 -5.29 -5.03
C LEU A 61 4.24 -5.08 -3.71
N GLY A 62 5.52 -4.72 -3.80
CA GLY A 62 6.34 -4.31 -2.66
C GLY A 62 6.65 -2.82 -2.71
N LEU A 63 6.22 -2.06 -1.70
CA LEU A 63 6.51 -0.63 -1.58
C LEU A 63 7.38 -0.38 -0.34
N HIS A 64 8.55 0.21 -0.55
CA HIS A 64 9.57 0.36 0.47
C HIS A 64 9.75 1.83 0.88
N PHE A 65 10.01 2.05 2.17
CA PHE A 65 10.27 3.36 2.78
C PHE A 65 9.11 4.35 2.65
N ILE A 66 7.87 3.87 2.73
CA ILE A 66 6.66 4.66 2.54
C ILE A 66 6.49 5.63 3.71
N ASN A 67 6.36 6.92 3.39
CA ASN A 67 5.93 7.92 4.35
C ASN A 67 4.40 8.05 4.27
N PHE A 68 3.69 7.66 5.34
CA PHE A 68 2.22 7.75 5.42
C PHE A 68 1.68 9.17 5.54
N ASP A 69 2.53 10.13 5.92
CA ASP A 69 2.17 11.56 5.97
C ASP A 69 2.39 12.25 4.61
N ASP A 70 3.05 11.58 3.67
CA ASP A 70 3.23 12.08 2.30
C ASP A 70 2.03 11.71 1.41
N VAL A 71 1.11 12.67 1.26
CA VAL A 71 -0.12 12.52 0.48
C VAL A 71 0.16 12.07 -0.96
N ALA A 72 1.25 12.53 -1.58
CA ALA A 72 1.58 12.16 -2.96
C ALA A 72 2.01 10.70 -3.05
N GLN A 73 2.84 10.23 -2.10
CA GLN A 73 3.23 8.82 -2.02
C GLN A 73 2.03 7.91 -1.78
N ILE A 74 1.17 8.24 -0.80
CA ILE A 74 0.01 7.42 -0.46
C ILE A 74 -1.02 7.40 -1.60
N SER A 75 -1.28 8.54 -2.23
CA SER A 75 -2.18 8.60 -3.39
C SER A 75 -1.65 7.76 -4.56
N CYS A 76 -0.34 7.79 -4.81
CA CYS A 76 0.28 6.98 -5.86
C CYS A 76 0.22 5.48 -5.51
N ALA A 77 0.50 5.11 -4.26
CA ALA A 77 0.41 3.74 -3.78
C ALA A 77 -1.01 3.17 -3.94
N LEU A 78 -2.03 3.94 -3.53
CA LEU A 78 -3.44 3.55 -3.69
C LEU A 78 -3.83 3.40 -5.16
N CYS A 79 -3.36 4.31 -6.04
CA CYS A 79 -3.60 4.21 -7.48
C CYS A 79 -3.05 2.89 -8.05
N LEU A 80 -1.82 2.53 -7.67
CA LEU A 80 -1.19 1.26 -8.07
C LEU A 80 -1.98 0.06 -7.55
N ILE A 81 -2.28 0.03 -6.25
CA ILE A 81 -3.03 -1.07 -5.60
C ILE A 81 -4.40 -1.28 -6.29
N ARG A 82 -5.12 -0.20 -6.58
CA ARG A 82 -6.44 -0.25 -7.25
C ARG A 82 -6.35 -0.64 -8.73
N SER A 83 -5.23 -0.36 -9.38
CA SER A 83 -5.04 -0.65 -10.81
C SER A 83 -4.58 -2.08 -11.06
N PHE A 84 -3.95 -2.73 -10.08
CA PHE A 84 -3.50 -4.11 -10.18
C PHE A 84 -4.61 -5.10 -9.79
N LEU A 85 -5.51 -5.38 -10.74
CA LEU A 85 -6.69 -6.23 -10.51
C LEU A 85 -6.35 -7.69 -10.15
N ASN A 86 -5.14 -8.14 -10.47
CA ASN A 86 -4.63 -9.47 -10.14
C ASN A 86 -3.76 -9.51 -8.87
N LEU A 87 -3.67 -8.40 -8.12
CA LEU A 87 -2.83 -8.28 -6.94
C LEU A 87 -3.28 -9.25 -5.85
N GLN A 88 -2.38 -10.16 -5.45
CA GLN A 88 -2.61 -11.17 -4.42
C GLN A 88 -1.87 -10.87 -3.12
N GLU A 89 -0.70 -10.25 -3.23
CA GLU A 89 0.18 -9.98 -2.10
C GLU A 89 0.68 -8.53 -2.14
N LEU A 90 0.58 -7.84 -1.00
CA LEU A 90 1.06 -6.47 -0.80
C LEU A 90 2.06 -6.46 0.37
N GLU A 91 3.27 -5.99 0.11
CA GLU A 91 4.26 -5.67 1.15
C GLU A 91 4.49 -4.16 1.22
N LEU A 92 4.42 -3.62 2.43
CA LEU A 92 4.70 -2.22 2.73
C LEU A 92 5.75 -2.16 3.83
N TYR A 93 6.77 -1.34 3.63
CA TYR A 93 7.73 -0.98 4.67
C TYR A 93 7.59 0.52 4.89
N ALA A 94 7.06 0.91 6.04
CA ALA A 94 6.93 2.29 6.44
C ALA A 94 8.31 2.89 6.74
N TYR A 95 8.44 4.20 6.56
CA TYR A 95 9.59 4.97 7.02
C TYR A 95 9.06 6.16 7.81
N ALA A 96 9.29 6.12 9.12
CA ALA A 96 9.02 7.26 9.99
C ALA A 96 10.10 8.33 9.79
N HIS A 97 9.67 9.59 9.67
CA HIS A 97 10.57 10.73 9.66
C HIS A 97 10.36 11.49 10.97
N ASP A 98 11.45 11.84 11.67
CA ASP A 98 11.42 12.61 12.92
C ASP A 98 10.93 14.07 12.76
N ASP A 99 10.59 14.52 11.55
CA ASP A 99 10.13 15.89 11.33
C ASP A 99 8.62 16.00 11.58
N ALA A 100 8.33 16.44 12.80
CA ALA A 100 7.02 16.89 13.24
C ALA A 100 6.45 18.00 12.34
N GLU A 101 5.11 18.10 12.34
CA GLU A 101 4.29 19.23 11.87
C GLU A 101 3.69 19.18 10.44
N MET A 102 3.36 18.01 9.92
CA MET A 102 2.32 17.94 8.88
C MET A 102 1.11 17.18 9.41
N GLU A 103 -0.02 17.87 9.57
CA GLU A 103 -1.30 17.19 9.80
C GLU A 103 -1.60 16.30 8.59
N PRO A 104 -1.91 15.00 8.79
CA PRO A 104 -2.27 14.12 7.70
C PRO A 104 -3.59 14.60 7.08
N VAL A 105 -3.52 15.20 5.89
CA VAL A 105 -4.71 15.64 5.11
C VAL A 105 -5.42 14.45 4.44
N LEU A 106 -5.08 13.22 4.82
CA LEU A 106 -5.64 12.00 4.24
C LEU A 106 -7.04 11.73 4.82
N ASN A 107 -8.05 12.38 4.25
CA ASN A 107 -9.44 11.99 4.42
C ASN A 107 -9.73 10.78 3.53
N PHE A 108 -9.48 9.56 4.04
CA PHE A 108 -10.04 8.34 3.48
C PHE A 108 -11.56 8.35 3.68
N SER A 109 -12.29 9.06 2.82
CA SER A 109 -13.76 9.17 2.90
C SER A 109 -14.40 7.80 2.65
N GLY A 110 -14.61 7.06 3.74
CA GLY A 110 -14.94 5.62 3.77
C GLY A 110 -16.33 5.21 3.26
N LYS A 111 -16.97 5.99 2.38
CA LYS A 111 -18.25 5.58 1.76
C LYS A 111 -18.33 5.79 0.26
N GLN A 112 -17.63 6.77 -0.31
CA GLN A 112 -17.69 7.03 -1.76
C GLN A 112 -16.56 6.30 -2.51
N ASP A 113 -15.37 6.18 -1.91
CA ASP A 113 -14.18 5.64 -2.61
C ASP A 113 -14.10 4.11 -2.62
N CYS A 114 -14.74 3.40 -1.67
CA CYS A 114 -14.71 1.93 -1.63
C CYS A 114 -15.83 1.29 -2.47
N ALA A 115 -16.89 2.03 -2.82
CA ALA A 115 -17.96 1.52 -3.69
C ALA A 115 -17.46 1.22 -5.12
N ASP A 116 -16.43 1.93 -5.58
CA ASP A 116 -15.87 1.81 -6.93
C ASP A 116 -14.53 1.04 -6.98
N CYS A 117 -14.00 0.56 -5.85
CA CYS A 117 -12.64 -0.01 -5.77
C CYS A 117 -12.59 -1.23 -4.84
N THR A 118 -12.98 -2.41 -5.35
CA THR A 118 -12.76 -3.70 -4.69
C THR A 118 -11.37 -4.27 -5.01
N LEU A 119 -10.67 -4.76 -4.00
CA LEU A 119 -9.37 -5.44 -4.11
C LEU A 119 -9.61 -6.96 -4.14
N ASP A 120 -10.29 -7.42 -5.19
CA ASP A 120 -10.93 -8.75 -5.24
C ASP A 120 -9.96 -9.93 -5.21
N GLN A 121 -8.67 -9.72 -5.48
CA GLN A 121 -7.66 -10.78 -5.48
C GLN A 121 -6.69 -10.72 -4.30
N LEU A 122 -6.75 -9.66 -3.48
CA LEU A 122 -5.77 -9.42 -2.42
C LEU A 122 -6.01 -10.40 -1.26
N ARG A 123 -5.03 -11.26 -1.01
CA ARG A 123 -5.08 -12.34 0.00
C ARG A 123 -4.16 -12.11 1.17
N LYS A 124 -3.00 -11.52 0.93
CA LYS A 124 -2.00 -11.26 1.97
C LYS A 124 -1.55 -9.82 1.94
N VAL A 125 -1.51 -9.21 3.11
CA VAL A 125 -0.94 -7.89 3.33
C VAL A 125 0.09 -8.02 4.43
N LYS A 126 1.26 -7.43 4.22
CA LYS A 126 2.31 -7.35 5.22
C LYS A 126 2.80 -5.91 5.29
N ILE A 127 2.77 -5.35 6.49
CA ILE A 127 3.12 -3.96 6.76
C ILE A 127 4.12 -3.96 7.90
N GLU A 128 5.29 -3.42 7.66
CA GLU A 128 6.37 -3.30 8.65
C GLU A 128 6.67 -1.81 8.91
N GLY A 129 7.23 -1.51 10.09
CA GLY A 129 7.64 -0.16 10.48
C GLY A 129 6.52 0.73 11.02
N ILE A 130 5.40 0.16 11.47
CA ILE A 130 4.23 0.92 11.92
C ILE A 130 4.41 1.45 13.33
N GLU A 131 4.14 2.75 13.52
CA GLU A 131 4.21 3.43 14.83
C GLU A 131 2.82 3.68 15.45
N GLY A 132 1.76 3.44 14.67
CA GLY A 132 0.37 3.61 15.11
C GLY A 132 -0.19 5.01 14.84
N SER A 133 0.34 5.72 13.84
CA SER A 133 -0.16 7.02 13.43
C SER A 133 -1.59 6.92 12.87
N SER A 134 -2.33 8.03 12.90
CA SER A 134 -3.69 8.04 12.33
C SER A 134 -3.70 7.71 10.84
N ALA A 135 -2.67 8.14 10.09
CA ALA A 135 -2.58 7.89 8.65
C ALA A 135 -2.32 6.41 8.34
N GLU A 136 -1.45 5.76 9.12
CA GLU A 136 -1.17 4.32 9.03
C GLU A 136 -2.43 3.49 9.32
N LEU A 137 -3.12 3.81 10.41
CA LEU A 137 -4.31 3.09 10.85
C LEU A 137 -5.48 3.26 9.87
N GLU A 138 -5.70 4.45 9.32
CA GLU A 138 -6.73 4.66 8.30
C GLU A 138 -6.40 3.97 6.98
N PHE A 139 -5.12 3.90 6.59
CA PHE A 139 -4.71 3.12 5.42
C PHE A 139 -4.97 1.62 5.62
N ILE A 140 -4.63 1.07 6.78
CA ILE A 140 -4.90 -0.32 7.15
C ILE A 140 -6.41 -0.61 7.10
N LYS A 141 -7.20 0.27 7.72
CA LYS A 141 -8.67 0.18 7.74
C LYS A 141 -9.24 0.22 6.33
N HIS A 142 -8.71 1.08 5.45
CA HIS A 142 -9.11 1.13 4.05
C HIS A 142 -8.85 -0.20 3.32
N LEU A 143 -7.67 -0.80 3.49
CA LEU A 143 -7.36 -2.10 2.91
C LEU A 143 -8.31 -3.20 3.40
N LEU A 144 -8.59 -3.25 4.71
CA LEU A 144 -9.52 -4.23 5.29
C LEU A 144 -10.95 -4.08 4.75
N ALA A 145 -11.40 -2.84 4.56
CA ALA A 145 -12.73 -2.53 4.06
C ALA A 145 -12.91 -2.85 2.57
N CYS A 146 -11.85 -2.81 1.77
CA CYS A 146 -11.95 -3.03 0.33
C CYS A 146 -11.42 -4.40 -0.15
N SER A 147 -10.96 -5.29 0.75
CA SER A 147 -10.37 -6.60 0.39
C SER A 147 -11.25 -7.80 0.81
N PRO A 148 -12.21 -8.23 -0.02
CA PRO A 148 -13.17 -9.29 0.34
C PRO A 148 -12.57 -10.69 0.41
N LEU A 149 -11.40 -10.93 -0.20
CA LEU A 149 -10.70 -12.23 -0.18
C LEU A 149 -9.46 -12.23 0.72
N LEU A 150 -9.25 -11.20 1.54
CA LEU A 150 -8.10 -11.12 2.42
C LEU A 150 -8.10 -12.28 3.42
N GLU A 151 -6.98 -12.97 3.53
CA GLU A 151 -6.76 -14.12 4.42
C GLU A 151 -5.89 -13.71 5.60
N LEU A 152 -4.81 -12.96 5.35
CA LEU A 152 -3.85 -12.56 6.37
C LEU A 152 -3.41 -11.10 6.20
N MET A 153 -3.45 -10.35 7.29
CA MET A 153 -2.79 -9.05 7.43
C MET A 153 -1.79 -9.11 8.58
N LEU A 154 -0.50 -9.08 8.26
CA LEU A 154 0.59 -8.98 9.23
C LEU A 154 0.98 -7.52 9.39
N VAL A 155 0.90 -7.01 10.62
CA VAL A 155 1.33 -5.66 11.00
C VAL A 155 2.48 -5.78 11.98
N ARG A 156 3.61 -5.12 11.69
CA ARG A 156 4.79 -5.14 12.52
C ARG A 156 5.30 -3.73 12.85
N SER A 157 5.62 -3.50 14.11
CA SER A 157 6.45 -2.36 14.53
C SER A 157 7.93 -2.71 14.35
N GLU A 158 8.74 -1.79 13.84
CA GLU A 158 10.20 -2.00 13.72
C GLU A 158 10.96 -1.41 14.90
N HIS A 159 10.37 -0.43 15.58
CA HIS A 159 10.97 0.24 16.73
C HIS A 159 10.34 -0.23 18.03
N TYR A 160 11.11 -0.09 19.12
CA TYR A 160 10.60 -0.32 20.46
C TYR A 160 9.52 0.73 20.76
N ILE A 161 8.26 0.36 20.55
CA ILE A 161 7.13 1.10 21.06
C ILE A 161 6.84 0.66 22.49
N ASP A 162 6.40 1.58 23.33
CA ASP A 162 6.00 1.23 24.68
C ASP A 162 4.76 0.32 24.67
N LYS A 163 4.57 -0.47 25.73
CA LYS A 163 3.47 -1.43 25.82
C LYS A 163 2.08 -0.79 25.75
N ASP A 164 1.94 0.46 26.18
CA ASP A 164 0.66 1.16 26.10
C ASP A 164 0.36 1.58 24.65
N ALA A 165 1.38 2.01 23.88
CA ALA A 165 1.27 2.25 22.45
C ALA A 165 0.90 0.98 21.68
N GLU A 166 1.61 -0.12 21.95
CA GLU A 166 1.30 -1.44 21.38
C GLU A 166 -0.15 -1.85 21.66
N LEU A 167 -0.61 -1.69 22.90
CA LEU A 167 -1.98 -2.01 23.29
C LEU A 167 -3.01 -1.11 22.60
N ARG A 168 -2.70 0.18 22.39
CA ARG A 168 -3.56 1.11 21.65
C ARG A 168 -3.71 0.66 20.18
N ILE A 169 -2.61 0.35 19.51
CA ILE A 169 -2.61 -0.12 18.12
C ILE A 169 -3.43 -1.41 18.00
N CYS A 170 -3.13 -2.40 18.84
CA CYS A 170 -3.87 -3.67 18.87
C CYS A 170 -5.38 -3.47 19.04
N LYS A 171 -5.80 -2.59 19.95
CA LYS A 171 -7.22 -2.28 20.20
C LYS A 171 -7.90 -1.68 18.99
N GLU A 172 -7.24 -0.75 18.29
CA GLU A 172 -7.79 -0.12 17.09
C GLU A 172 -7.90 -1.13 15.93
N LEU A 173 -6.85 -1.91 15.67
CA LEU A 173 -6.86 -2.94 14.63
C LEU A 173 -8.00 -3.96 14.82
N MET A 174 -8.29 -4.35 16.07
CA MET A 174 -9.37 -5.28 16.39
C MET A 174 -10.78 -4.70 16.21
N ARG A 175 -10.93 -3.37 16.17
CA ARG A 175 -12.21 -2.69 15.96
C ARG A 175 -12.54 -2.51 14.48
N PHE A 176 -11.57 -2.64 13.59
CA PHE A 176 -11.79 -2.42 12.16
C PHE A 176 -12.72 -3.49 11.57
N SER A 177 -13.70 -3.03 10.81
CA SER A 177 -14.54 -3.90 10.00
C SER A 177 -13.72 -4.54 8.88
N ARG A 178 -14.08 -5.76 8.51
CA ARG A 178 -13.38 -6.57 7.50
C ARG A 178 -14.39 -6.93 6.43
N ALA A 179 -14.06 -6.66 5.17
CA ALA A 179 -14.86 -7.16 4.05
C ALA A 179 -14.77 -8.68 3.94
N SER A 180 -13.59 -9.23 4.23
CA SER A 180 -13.39 -10.68 4.32
C SER A 180 -13.72 -11.20 5.72
N PRO A 181 -14.65 -12.17 5.85
CA PRO A 181 -14.90 -12.85 7.12
C PRO A 181 -13.77 -13.81 7.54
N LYS A 182 -12.82 -14.10 6.63
CA LYS A 182 -11.67 -14.99 6.88
C LYS A 182 -10.40 -14.23 7.22
N ALA A 183 -10.38 -12.91 7.07
CA ALA A 183 -9.20 -12.11 7.29
C ALA A 183 -8.75 -12.22 8.75
N GLU A 184 -7.54 -12.73 8.96
CA GLU A 184 -6.83 -12.68 10.23
C GLU A 184 -5.92 -11.44 10.27
N ILE A 185 -5.89 -10.74 11.40
CA ILE A 185 -4.96 -9.63 11.64
C ILE A 185 -3.99 -10.11 12.72
N VAL A 186 -2.71 -10.17 12.38
CA VAL A 186 -1.64 -10.53 13.30
C VAL A 186 -0.79 -9.30 13.52
N TYR A 187 -0.68 -8.87 14.78
CA TYR A 187 0.23 -7.80 15.18
C TYR A 187 1.47 -8.40 15.84
N CYS A 188 2.66 -7.94 15.44
CA CYS A 188 3.94 -8.32 16.05
C CYS A 188 4.75 -7.07 16.40
N ASN A 189 5.29 -7.04 17.60
CA ASN A 189 6.33 -6.09 18.00
C ASN A 189 7.70 -6.79 17.87
#